data_AF-A0A834E0J6-F1
#
_entry.id   AF-A0A834E0J6-F1
#
_cell.length_a   1.000
_cell.length_b   1.000
_cell.length_c   1.000
_cell.angle_alpha   90.00
_cell.angle_beta   90.00
_cell.angle_gamma   90.00
#
_symmetry.space_group_name_H-M   'P 1'
#
loop_
_entity.id
_entity.type
_entity.pdbx_description
1 polymer ?
#
loop_
_entity_poly.entity_id
_entity_poly.type
_entity_poly.pdbx_seq_one_letter_code
_entity_poly.pdbx_strand_id
1 'polypeptide(L)'
;MGVWNSGSDIFLSLWGIYVSPRSPGWKDFIQHLGVCCFVAFISVGLLSVAFSWFLSSSAVFAASWVITCALLGCSKHVRCFILLLFLSCGLREGRNALLTAGTGAVIFGHVENIFHNFKGLLDSMSCNLRAKSFSIHLPLLKRYIEAIQWIYSLTTHLSLFDDLVSWNQTLAVSLFSPSQALEAQLNDTKGEVLGVLYKMVTTTEMLSSLGELLLALAGLLLVLLGTGLFMKRFLDPRGWKFENIYITRQFVQFDERERHQQRPCVLPLSKKERKKFISGFQSWK
;
A
#
# COMPACT_ATOMS: atom_id res chain seq x y z
N MET A 1 -15.02 -32.20 -27.45
CA MET A 1 -15.91 -32.69 -26.38
C MET A 1 -15.48 -32.01 -25.09
N GLY A 2 -16.16 -30.92 -24.75
CA GLY A 2 -15.76 -30.07 -23.63
C GLY A 2 -16.38 -30.57 -22.34
N VAL A 3 -15.53 -30.87 -21.36
CA VAL A 3 -15.92 -30.95 -19.96
C VAL A 3 -16.23 -29.51 -19.54
N TRP A 4 -17.47 -29.06 -19.74
CA TRP A 4 -17.96 -27.89 -19.02
C TRP A 4 -18.11 -28.31 -17.56
N ASN A 5 -17.20 -27.83 -16.74
CA ASN A 5 -17.19 -28.09 -15.31
C ASN A 5 -18.49 -27.53 -14.73
N SER A 6 -19.29 -28.39 -14.10
CA SER A 6 -20.54 -28.06 -13.41
C SER A 6 -20.52 -26.74 -12.61
N GLY A 7 -19.36 -26.32 -12.11
CA GLY A 7 -19.19 -25.02 -11.42
C GLY A 7 -19.41 -23.79 -12.30
N SER A 8 -18.91 -23.74 -13.54
CA SER A 8 -19.08 -22.55 -14.40
C SER A 8 -20.54 -22.28 -14.74
N ASP A 9 -21.30 -23.35 -14.96
CA ASP A 9 -22.71 -23.27 -15.32
C ASP A 9 -23.56 -22.82 -14.12
N ILE A 10 -23.20 -23.27 -12.91
CA ILE A 10 -23.80 -22.79 -11.66
C ILE A 10 -23.53 -21.29 -11.48
N PHE A 11 -22.29 -20.84 -11.69
CA PHE A 11 -21.94 -19.42 -11.58
C PHE A 11 -22.71 -18.55 -12.59
N LEU A 12 -22.79 -18.98 -13.85
CA LEU A 12 -23.55 -18.27 -14.89
C LEU A 12 -25.05 -18.21 -14.56
N SER A 13 -25.60 -19.29 -13.99
CA SER A 13 -26.99 -19.35 -13.55
C SER A 13 -27.26 -18.37 -12.40
N LEU A 14 -26.44 -18.39 -11.36
CA LEU A 14 -26.54 -17.47 -10.21
C LEU A 14 -26.37 -16.01 -10.64
N TRP A 15 -25.44 -15.75 -11.57
CA TRP A 15 -25.23 -14.43 -12.15
C TRP A 15 -26.47 -13.93 -12.89
N GLY A 16 -27.11 -14.79 -13.69
CA GLY A 16 -28.37 -14.47 -14.36
C GLY A 16 -29.47 -14.10 -13.37
N ILE A 17 -29.63 -14.89 -12.30
CA ILE A 17 -30.61 -14.64 -11.23
C ILE A 17 -30.34 -13.30 -10.51
N TYR A 18 -29.08 -12.95 -10.30
CA TYR A 18 -28.69 -11.70 -9.64
C TYR A 18 -28.96 -10.47 -10.51
N VAL A 19 -28.55 -10.49 -11.78
CA VAL A 19 -28.64 -9.33 -12.68
C VAL A 19 -30.07 -9.13 -13.19
N SER A 20 -30.73 -10.22 -13.61
CA SER A 20 -32.05 -10.20 -14.21
C SER A 20 -32.94 -11.28 -13.59
N PRO A 21 -33.61 -11.00 -12.46
CA PRO A 21 -34.50 -11.97 -11.85
C PRO A 21 -35.55 -12.42 -12.86
N ARG A 22 -35.75 -13.74 -12.93
CA ARG A 22 -36.80 -14.34 -13.77
C ARG A 22 -38.18 -14.04 -13.14
N SER A 23 -39.24 -14.38 -13.86
CA SER A 23 -40.67 -14.17 -13.56
C SER A 23 -41.10 -14.11 -12.07
N PRO A 24 -42.26 -13.52 -11.73
CA PRO A 24 -42.68 -13.26 -10.34
C PRO A 24 -43.09 -14.50 -9.51
N GLY A 25 -42.53 -15.68 -9.78
CA GLY A 25 -42.75 -16.87 -8.97
C GLY A 25 -42.05 -16.81 -7.61
N TRP A 26 -42.68 -17.37 -6.58
CA TRP A 26 -42.13 -17.43 -5.21
C TRP A 26 -40.74 -18.09 -5.15
N LYS A 27 -40.49 -19.11 -5.98
CA LYS A 27 -39.18 -19.77 -6.07
C LYS A 27 -38.10 -18.83 -6.62
N ASP A 28 -38.39 -18.11 -7.69
CA ASP A 28 -37.47 -17.15 -8.32
C ASP A 28 -37.16 -15.99 -7.36
N PHE A 29 -38.15 -15.54 -6.58
CA PHE A 29 -37.97 -14.52 -5.55
C PHE A 29 -37.06 -14.98 -4.41
N ILE A 30 -37.28 -16.18 -3.85
CA ILE A 30 -36.44 -16.74 -2.79
C ILE A 30 -35.01 -16.94 -3.29
N GLN A 31 -34.82 -17.43 -4.52
CA GLN A 31 -33.50 -17.56 -5.12
C GLN A 31 -32.82 -16.20 -5.29
N HIS A 32 -33.53 -15.18 -5.77
CA HIS A 32 -32.99 -13.84 -5.91
C HIS A 32 -32.56 -13.24 -4.56
N LEU A 33 -33.41 -13.37 -3.53
CA LEU A 33 -33.09 -12.94 -2.17
C LEU A 33 -31.86 -13.66 -1.62
N GLY A 34 -31.77 -14.98 -1.82
CA GLY A 34 -30.62 -15.78 -1.42
C GLY A 34 -29.32 -15.30 -2.06
N VAL A 35 -29.31 -15.06 -3.37
CA VAL A 35 -28.12 -14.55 -4.07
C VAL A 35 -27.77 -13.13 -3.61
N CYS A 36 -28.75 -12.25 -3.40
CA CYS A 36 -28.51 -10.91 -2.87
C CYS A 36 -27.90 -10.95 -1.46
N CYS A 37 -28.37 -11.83 -0.58
CA CYS A 37 -27.82 -11.97 0.77
C CYS A 37 -26.42 -12.61 0.76
N PHE A 38 -26.13 -13.53 -0.16
CA PHE A 38 -24.79 -14.06 -0.36
C PHE A 38 -23.81 -12.98 -0.83
N VAL A 39 -24.19 -12.21 -1.86
CA VAL A 39 -23.37 -11.08 -2.35
C VAL A 39 -23.19 -10.02 -1.27
N ALA A 40 -24.24 -9.69 -0.51
CA ALA A 40 -24.17 -8.78 0.62
C ALA A 40 -23.15 -9.27 1.66
N PHE A 41 -23.21 -10.55 2.02
CA PHE A 41 -22.30 -11.15 3.00
C PHE A 41 -20.84 -11.03 2.55
N ILE A 42 -20.54 -11.40 1.30
CA ILE A 42 -19.20 -11.25 0.74
C ILE A 42 -18.77 -9.78 0.73
N SER A 43 -19.66 -8.86 0.33
CA SER A 43 -19.31 -7.45 0.25
C SER A 43 -19.02 -6.81 1.61
N VAL A 44 -19.84 -7.09 2.61
CA VAL A 44 -19.67 -6.58 3.98
C VAL A 44 -18.50 -7.29 4.65
N GLY A 45 -18.28 -8.58 4.38
CA GLY A 45 -17.10 -9.34 4.79
C GLY A 45 -15.80 -8.69 4.32
N LEU A 46 -15.68 -8.44 3.02
CA LEU A 46 -14.49 -7.81 2.45
C LEU A 46 -14.27 -6.39 2.99
N LEU A 47 -15.33 -5.62 3.15
CA LEU A 47 -15.25 -4.27 3.74
C LEU A 47 -14.83 -4.37 5.22
N SER A 48 -15.40 -5.30 5.99
CA SER A 48 -15.04 -5.49 7.39
C SER A 48 -13.60 -5.93 7.56
N VAL A 49 -13.05 -6.75 6.66
CA VAL A 49 -11.62 -7.12 6.67
C VAL A 49 -10.76 -5.90 6.33
N ALA A 50 -11.16 -5.08 5.36
CA ALA A 50 -10.46 -3.84 5.04
C ALA A 50 -10.46 -2.83 6.22
N PHE A 51 -11.51 -2.86 7.04
CA PHE A 51 -11.67 -2.01 8.23
C PHE A 51 -11.64 -2.82 9.53
N SER A 52 -10.83 -3.89 9.58
CA SER A 52 -10.78 -4.87 10.69
C SER A 52 -10.63 -4.23 12.08
N TRP A 53 -10.00 -3.06 12.14
CA TRP A 53 -9.78 -2.28 13.35
C TRP A 53 -11.03 -1.55 13.86
N PHE A 54 -12.01 -1.27 12.99
CA PHE A 54 -13.16 -0.39 13.26
C PHE A 54 -14.49 -1.13 13.34
N LEU A 55 -14.68 -2.20 12.54
CA LEU A 55 -15.94 -2.95 12.44
C LEU A 55 -15.97 -4.22 13.30
N SER A 56 -15.31 -4.21 14.46
CA SER A 56 -15.12 -5.41 15.30
C SER A 56 -16.40 -5.95 15.95
N SER A 57 -17.45 -5.13 16.05
CA SER A 57 -18.72 -5.56 16.64
C SER A 57 -19.52 -6.42 15.68
N SER A 58 -19.80 -7.66 16.09
CA SER A 58 -20.66 -8.60 15.37
C SER A 58 -22.06 -8.03 15.07
N ALA A 59 -22.57 -7.15 15.94
CA ALA A 59 -23.84 -6.46 15.74
C ALA A 59 -23.80 -5.48 14.56
N VAL A 60 -22.70 -4.74 14.39
CA VAL A 60 -22.50 -3.81 13.27
C VAL A 60 -22.36 -4.58 11.96
N PHE A 61 -21.65 -5.70 11.98
CA PHE A 61 -21.55 -6.60 10.84
C PHE A 61 -22.93 -7.14 10.43
N ALA A 62 -23.71 -7.65 11.38
CA ALA A 62 -25.05 -8.18 11.10
C ALA A 62 -26.00 -7.10 10.56
N ALA A 63 -26.01 -5.91 11.19
CA ALA A 63 -26.84 -4.80 10.74
C ALA A 63 -26.46 -4.32 9.33
N SER A 64 -25.16 -4.14 9.05
CA SER A 64 -24.69 -3.72 7.72
C SER A 64 -24.96 -4.79 6.65
N TRP A 65 -24.85 -6.07 7.00
CA TRP A 65 -25.24 -7.17 6.10
C TRP A 65 -26.72 -7.14 5.75
N VAL A 66 -27.61 -7.00 6.74
CA VAL A 66 -29.07 -6.93 6.52
C VAL A 66 -29.44 -5.72 5.66
N ILE A 67 -28.88 -4.54 5.97
CA ILE A 67 -29.10 -3.31 5.20
C ILE A 67 -28.65 -3.51 3.74
N THR A 68 -27.46 -4.06 3.54
CA THR A 68 -26.91 -4.28 2.19
C THR A 68 -27.74 -5.32 1.42
N CYS A 69 -28.17 -6.42 2.05
CA CYS A 69 -29.04 -7.41 1.41
C CYS A 69 -30.37 -6.78 0.98
N ALA A 70 -31.00 -5.96 1.84
CA ALA A 70 -32.24 -5.26 1.50
C ALA A 70 -32.04 -4.30 0.32
N LEU A 71 -30.97 -3.50 0.31
CA LEU A 71 -30.67 -2.56 -0.79
C LEU A 71 -30.44 -3.29 -2.12
N LEU A 72 -29.72 -4.41 -2.09
CA LEU A 72 -29.46 -5.25 -3.27
C LEU A 72 -30.74 -5.89 -3.82
N GLY A 73 -31.62 -6.37 -2.94
CA GLY A 73 -32.92 -6.94 -3.33
C GLY A 73 -33.83 -5.90 -3.99
N CYS A 74 -33.87 -4.67 -3.45
CA CYS A 74 -34.79 -3.64 -3.90
C CYS A 74 -34.34 -2.91 -5.18
N SER A 75 -33.03 -2.75 -5.41
CA SER A 75 -32.54 -1.87 -6.48
C SER A 75 -31.61 -2.55 -7.48
N LYS A 76 -31.98 -2.48 -8.76
CA LYS A 76 -31.11 -2.89 -9.88
C LYS A 76 -29.87 -2.02 -9.99
N HIS A 77 -29.99 -0.72 -9.71
CA HIS A 77 -28.86 0.22 -9.77
C HIS A 77 -27.82 -0.08 -8.69
N VAL A 78 -28.25 -0.45 -7.48
CA VAL A 78 -27.31 -0.81 -6.40
C VAL A 78 -26.58 -2.11 -6.74
N ARG A 79 -27.29 -3.11 -7.30
CA ARG A 79 -26.67 -4.35 -7.80
C ARG A 79 -25.58 -4.07 -8.84
N CYS A 80 -25.88 -3.26 -9.86
CA CYS A 80 -24.91 -2.88 -10.87
C CYS A 80 -23.72 -2.11 -10.28
N PHE A 81 -23.99 -1.18 -9.35
CA PHE A 81 -22.94 -0.40 -8.70
C PHE A 81 -21.98 -1.27 -7.89
N ILE A 82 -22.50 -2.19 -7.07
CA ILE A 82 -21.68 -3.11 -6.27
C ILE A 82 -20.82 -4.01 -7.18
N LEU A 83 -21.39 -4.52 -8.28
CA LEU A 83 -20.62 -5.30 -9.27
C LEU A 83 -19.49 -4.49 -9.90
N LEU A 84 -19.79 -3.26 -10.34
CA LEU A 84 -18.79 -2.37 -10.92
C LEU A 84 -17.71 -2.00 -9.90
N LEU A 85 -18.06 -1.84 -8.63
CA LEU A 85 -17.12 -1.55 -7.56
C LEU A 85 -16.12 -2.71 -7.38
N PHE A 86 -16.61 -3.95 -7.29
CA PHE A 86 -15.73 -5.12 -7.20
C PHE A 86 -14.90 -5.35 -8.45
N LEU A 87 -15.48 -5.14 -9.64
CA LEU A 87 -14.75 -5.21 -10.90
C LEU A 87 -13.65 -4.14 -10.96
N SER A 88 -13.93 -2.92 -10.49
CA SER A 88 -12.96 -1.83 -10.46
C SER A 88 -11.73 -2.17 -9.60
N CYS A 89 -11.93 -2.85 -8.47
CA CYS A 89 -10.83 -3.39 -7.66
C CYS A 89 -10.01 -4.47 -8.38
N GLY A 90 -10.64 -5.26 -9.26
CA GLY A 90 -9.98 -6.33 -10.04
C GLY A 90 -9.28 -5.86 -11.32
N LEU A 91 -9.59 -4.65 -11.81
CA LEU A 91 -8.92 -4.07 -12.98
C LEU A 91 -7.44 -3.81 -12.69
N ARG A 92 -6.61 -3.70 -13.75
CA ARG A 92 -5.15 -3.51 -13.63
C ARG A 92 -4.78 -2.37 -12.67
N GLU A 93 -5.46 -1.24 -12.79
CA GLU A 93 -5.22 -0.07 -11.94
C GLU A 93 -5.65 -0.31 -10.50
N GLY A 94 -6.86 -0.86 -10.29
CA GLY A 94 -7.37 -1.19 -8.95
C GLY A 94 -6.50 -2.22 -8.22
N ARG A 95 -6.05 -3.25 -8.93
CA ARG A 95 -5.16 -4.29 -8.39
C ARG A 95 -3.81 -3.73 -8.00
N ASN A 96 -3.21 -2.88 -8.82
CA ASN A 96 -1.93 -2.25 -8.50
C ASN A 96 -2.08 -1.34 -7.26
N ALA A 97 -3.17 -0.58 -7.17
CA ALA A 97 -3.48 0.24 -6.01
C ALA A 97 -3.65 -0.61 -4.74
N LEU A 98 -4.41 -1.71 -4.81
CA LEU A 98 -4.63 -2.62 -3.69
C LEU A 98 -3.32 -3.28 -3.22
N LEU A 99 -2.48 -3.73 -4.16
CA LEU A 99 -1.16 -4.28 -3.84
C LEU A 99 -0.25 -3.25 -3.18
N THR A 100 -0.29 -2.01 -3.66
CA THR A 100 0.49 -0.90 -3.09
C THR A 100 0.04 -0.59 -1.67
N ALA A 101 -1.28 -0.49 -1.46
CA ALA A 101 -1.86 -0.25 -0.14
C ALA A 101 -1.56 -1.39 0.85
N GLY A 102 -1.73 -2.65 0.42
CA GLY A 102 -1.43 -3.82 1.25
C GLY A 102 0.05 -3.93 1.60
N THR A 103 0.95 -3.64 0.65
CA THR A 103 2.40 -3.62 0.91
C THR A 103 2.76 -2.50 1.88
N GLY A 104 2.15 -1.32 1.73
CA GLY A 104 2.31 -0.20 2.67
C GLY A 104 1.93 -0.60 4.10
N ALA A 105 0.75 -1.17 4.29
CA ALA A 105 0.26 -1.60 5.59
C ALA A 105 1.21 -2.62 6.28
N VAL A 106 1.75 -3.58 5.52
CA VAL A 106 2.73 -4.55 6.05
C VAL A 106 4.02 -3.86 6.51
N ILE A 107 4.53 -2.90 5.73
CA ILE A 107 5.74 -2.14 6.10
C ILE A 107 5.50 -1.38 7.40
N PHE A 108 4.36 -0.70 7.54
CA PHE A 108 4.01 0.05 8.76
C PHE A 108 3.85 -0.86 9.98
N GLY A 109 3.31 -2.07 9.82
CA GLY A 109 3.16 -3.03 10.92
C GLY A 109 4.49 -3.55 11.51
N HIS A 110 5.58 -3.55 10.74
CA HIS A 110 6.89 -4.04 11.21
C HIS A 110 7.79 -2.98 11.84
N VAL A 111 7.31 -1.75 11.91
CA VAL A 111 8.07 -0.59 12.39
C VAL A 111 8.57 -0.77 13.83
N GLU A 112 7.72 -1.27 14.73
CA GLU A 112 8.10 -1.53 16.13
C GLU A 112 9.26 -2.55 16.26
N ASN A 113 9.22 -3.60 15.44
CA ASN A 113 10.27 -4.63 15.40
C ASN A 113 11.60 -4.08 14.85
N ILE A 114 11.55 -3.21 13.84
CA ILE A 114 12.74 -2.53 13.31
C ILE A 114 13.38 -1.68 14.41
N PHE A 115 12.59 -0.96 15.18
CA PHE A 115 13.09 -0.11 16.27
C PHE A 115 13.70 -0.91 17.41
N HIS A 116 13.09 -2.03 17.79
CA HIS A 116 13.66 -2.93 18.78
C HIS A 116 15.06 -3.43 18.35
N ASN A 117 15.17 -3.89 17.09
CA ASN A 117 16.45 -4.36 16.54
C ASN A 117 17.50 -3.25 16.46
N PHE A 118 17.09 -2.05 16.07
CA PHE A 118 17.99 -0.90 15.98
C PHE A 118 18.52 -0.46 17.36
N LYS A 119 17.67 -0.47 18.40
CA LYS A 119 18.10 -0.20 19.77
C LYS A 119 19.17 -1.21 20.21
N GLY A 120 18.94 -2.51 19.96
CA GLY A 120 19.94 -3.56 20.25
C GLY A 120 21.26 -3.36 19.49
N LEU A 121 21.19 -2.93 18.22
CA LEU A 121 22.37 -2.59 17.42
C LEU A 121 23.16 -1.42 18.04
N LEU A 122 22.48 -0.35 18.44
CA LEU A 122 23.11 0.79 19.10
C LEU A 122 23.76 0.41 20.43
N ASP A 123 23.11 -0.45 21.22
CA ASP A 123 23.66 -0.95 22.47
C ASP A 123 24.93 -1.77 22.24
N SER A 124 24.93 -2.66 21.23
CA SER A 124 26.10 -3.44 20.84
C SER A 124 27.23 -2.56 20.32
N MET A 125 26.94 -1.56 19.48
CA MET A 125 27.94 -0.64 18.94
C MET A 125 28.56 0.23 20.04
N SER A 126 27.74 0.76 20.94
CA SER A 126 28.20 1.53 22.11
C SER A 126 29.10 0.68 23.01
N CYS A 127 28.71 -0.57 23.30
CA CYS A 127 29.51 -1.51 24.06
C CYS A 127 30.87 -1.81 23.39
N ASN A 128 30.88 -2.08 22.09
CA ASN A 128 32.10 -2.38 21.33
C ASN A 128 33.05 -1.18 21.29
N LEU A 129 32.52 0.03 21.06
CA LEU A 129 33.32 1.27 21.08
C LEU A 129 33.91 1.53 22.47
N ARG A 130 33.14 1.31 23.54
CA ARG A 130 33.61 1.42 24.92
C ARG A 130 34.75 0.44 25.20
N ALA A 131 34.57 -0.83 24.82
CA ALA A 131 35.59 -1.86 25.01
C ALA A 131 36.89 -1.53 24.25
N LYS A 132 36.79 -1.16 22.97
CA LYS A 132 37.96 -0.86 22.14
C LYS A 132 38.67 0.44 22.54
N SER A 133 37.92 1.49 22.88
CA SER A 133 38.51 2.76 23.29
C SER A 133 39.19 2.68 24.65
N PHE A 134 38.52 2.11 25.66
CA PHE A 134 39.04 2.07 27.03
C PHE A 134 40.09 0.98 27.27
N SER A 135 40.03 -0.13 26.52
CA SER A 135 41.00 -1.22 26.69
C SER A 135 42.26 -1.06 25.82
N ILE A 136 42.15 -0.38 24.67
CA ILE A 136 43.24 -0.31 23.69
C ILE A 136 43.72 1.13 23.50
N HIS A 137 42.87 2.01 22.98
CA HIS A 137 43.33 3.34 22.53
C HIS A 137 43.72 4.28 23.69
N LEU A 138 42.91 4.34 24.74
CA LEU A 138 43.19 5.22 25.89
C LEU A 138 44.44 4.81 26.67
N PRO A 139 44.62 3.53 27.02
CA PRO A 139 45.83 3.08 27.72
C PRO A 139 47.10 3.32 26.88
N LEU A 140 47.04 3.07 25.57
CA LEU A 140 48.16 3.38 24.67
C LEU A 140 48.48 4.87 24.66
N LEU A 141 47.47 5.73 24.50
CA LEU A 141 47.66 7.18 24.54
C LEU A 141 48.27 7.63 25.87
N LYS A 142 47.81 7.07 27.00
CA LYS A 142 48.37 7.35 28.32
C LYS A 142 49.86 6.98 28.38
N ARG A 143 50.25 5.81 27.86
CA ARG A 143 51.65 5.39 27.79
C ARG A 143 52.51 6.31 26.92
N TYR A 144 51.98 6.79 25.80
CA TYR A 144 52.68 7.78 24.96
C TYR A 144 52.86 9.12 25.68
N ILE A 145 51.83 9.61 26.38
CA ILE A 145 51.94 10.85 27.16
C ILE A 145 52.97 10.69 28.28
N GLU A 146 52.94 9.58 29.03
CA GLU A 146 53.92 9.25 30.06
C GLU A 146 55.35 9.23 29.49
N ALA A 147 55.55 8.64 28.31
CA ALA A 147 56.86 8.60 27.64
C ALA A 147 57.35 9.98 27.21
N ILE A 148 56.48 10.83 26.65
CA ILE A 148 56.83 12.21 26.26
C ILE A 148 57.19 13.05 27.48
N GLN A 149 56.44 12.92 28.58
CA GLN A 149 56.74 13.58 29.84
C GLN A 149 58.08 13.13 30.42
N TRP A 150 58.39 11.83 30.33
CA TRP A 150 59.67 11.28 30.76
C TRP A 150 60.85 11.80 29.91
N ILE A 151 60.70 11.91 28.59
CA ILE A 151 61.73 12.49 27.71
C ILE A 151 61.96 13.95 28.07
N TYR A 152 60.88 14.73 28.24
CA TYR A 152 60.97 16.14 28.58
C TYR A 152 61.67 16.38 29.93
N SER A 153 61.38 15.55 30.94
CA SER A 153 62.05 15.63 32.24
C SER A 153 63.55 15.28 32.16
N LEU A 154 63.94 14.41 31.23
CA LEU A 154 65.34 14.09 31.00
C LEU A 154 66.09 15.25 30.30
N THR A 155 65.44 15.92 29.33
CA THR A 155 66.01 17.07 28.62
C THR A 155 66.21 18.28 29.52
N THR A 156 65.32 18.50 30.50
CA THR A 156 65.46 19.59 31.49
C THR A 156 66.64 19.41 32.45
N HIS A 157 67.16 18.19 32.59
CA HIS A 157 68.36 17.90 33.38
C HIS A 157 69.65 17.91 32.55
N LEU A 158 69.56 17.96 31.21
CA LEU A 158 70.69 17.93 30.30
C LEU A 158 70.92 19.33 29.70
N SER A 159 71.43 20.25 30.51
CA SER A 159 71.83 21.62 30.14
C SER A 159 73.10 21.66 29.25
N LEU A 160 73.17 20.78 28.24
CA LEU A 160 74.30 20.65 27.33
C LEU A 160 74.03 21.27 25.95
N PHE A 161 72.78 21.60 25.64
CA PHE A 161 72.37 22.16 24.33
C PHE A 161 71.69 23.54 24.42
N ASP A 162 71.70 24.18 25.58
CA ASP A 162 71.08 25.51 25.77
C ASP A 162 71.71 26.60 24.86
N ASP A 163 72.96 26.43 24.45
CA ASP A 163 73.66 27.35 23.54
C ASP A 163 73.43 27.05 22.04
N LEU A 164 72.89 25.88 21.67
CA LEU A 164 72.78 25.50 20.25
C LEU A 164 71.36 25.67 19.67
N VAL A 165 70.31 25.51 20.49
CA VAL A 165 68.92 25.66 20.03
C VAL A 165 68.02 26.17 21.17
N SER A 166 67.49 27.39 21.03
CA SER A 166 66.53 27.96 21.98
C SER A 166 65.13 27.37 21.77
N TRP A 167 64.64 26.60 22.75
CA TRP A 167 63.27 26.10 22.76
C TRP A 167 62.43 26.89 23.77
N ASN A 168 61.64 27.85 23.30
CA ASN A 168 60.70 28.61 24.12
C ASN A 168 59.26 28.12 23.89
N GLN A 169 58.89 26.98 24.46
CA GLN A 169 57.48 26.53 24.47
C GLN A 169 57.09 25.96 25.84
N THR A 170 56.10 26.60 26.46
CA THR A 170 55.36 26.10 27.62
C THR A 170 54.39 25.01 27.17
N LEU A 171 54.77 23.75 27.36
CA LEU A 171 53.92 22.61 27.03
C LEU A 171 52.80 22.46 28.09
N ALA A 172 51.71 23.20 27.93
CA ALA A 172 50.50 23.06 28.73
C ALA A 172 49.65 21.89 28.22
N VAL A 173 49.98 20.66 28.64
CA VAL A 173 49.12 19.48 28.37
C VAL A 173 48.08 19.39 29.48
N SER A 174 46.87 19.88 29.23
CA SER A 174 45.74 19.66 30.12
C SER A 174 45.30 18.19 30.05
N LEU A 175 45.55 17.44 31.12
CA LEU A 175 45.08 16.07 31.31
C LEU A 175 43.58 16.07 31.62
N PHE A 176 42.74 16.30 30.61
CA PHE A 176 41.35 15.86 30.70
C PHE A 176 41.32 14.34 30.60
N SER A 177 40.65 13.66 31.53
CA SER A 177 40.50 12.20 31.47
C SER A 177 39.77 11.84 30.16
N PRO A 178 40.46 11.24 29.17
CA PRO A 178 39.87 11.04 27.86
C PRO A 178 38.68 10.07 27.91
N SER A 179 38.55 9.30 29.00
CA SER A 179 37.50 8.30 29.18
C SER A 179 36.17 8.95 29.50
N GLN A 180 36.17 9.94 30.40
CA GLN A 180 34.96 10.64 30.84
C GLN A 180 34.38 11.48 29.71
N ALA A 181 35.25 12.19 28.95
CA ALA A 181 34.82 12.97 27.79
C ALA A 181 34.23 12.07 26.69
N LEU A 182 34.87 10.93 26.41
CA LEU A 182 34.39 9.97 25.41
C LEU A 182 33.10 9.27 25.85
N GLU A 183 32.96 8.93 27.13
CA GLU A 183 31.74 8.34 27.69
C GLU A 183 30.56 9.31 27.62
N ALA A 184 30.79 10.58 27.95
CA ALA A 184 29.79 11.63 27.81
C ALA A 184 29.34 11.77 26.35
N GLN A 185 30.29 11.83 25.41
CA GLN A 185 29.98 11.92 23.97
C GLN A 185 29.22 10.69 23.45
N LEU A 186 29.60 9.47 23.85
CA LEU A 186 28.90 8.24 23.45
C LEU A 186 27.45 8.21 23.94
N ASN A 187 27.24 8.60 25.21
CA ASN A 187 25.90 8.65 25.79
C ASN A 187 25.04 9.76 25.15
N ASP A 188 25.64 10.91 24.86
CA ASP A 188 25.00 12.03 24.18
C ASP A 188 24.56 11.64 22.76
N THR A 189 25.48 11.10 21.93
CA THR A 189 25.16 10.62 20.58
C THR A 189 24.10 9.52 20.61
N LYS A 190 24.18 8.58 21.56
CA LYS A 190 23.17 7.53 21.74
C LYS A 190 21.81 8.14 22.06
N GLY A 191 21.76 9.13 22.96
CA GLY A 191 20.55 9.84 23.34
C GLY A 191 19.93 10.61 22.18
N GLU A 192 20.75 11.32 21.40
CA GLU A 192 20.32 12.05 20.22
C GLU A 192 19.70 11.11 19.17
N VAL A 193 20.41 10.03 18.82
CA VAL A 193 19.93 9.05 17.84
C VAL A 193 18.65 8.37 18.33
N LEU A 194 18.59 7.94 19.59
CA LEU A 194 17.36 7.35 20.16
C LEU A 194 16.21 8.36 20.22
N GLY A 195 16.50 9.64 20.46
CA GLY A 195 15.52 10.71 20.45
C GLY A 195 14.92 10.93 19.05
N VAL A 196 15.76 10.98 18.01
CA VAL A 196 15.31 11.03 16.61
C VAL A 196 14.48 9.80 16.27
N LEU A 197 14.92 8.62 16.69
CA LEU A 197 14.22 7.37 16.46
C LEU A 197 12.85 7.35 17.13
N TYR A 198 12.77 7.74 18.41
CA TYR A 198 11.52 7.80 19.17
C TYR A 198 10.53 8.78 18.55
N LYS A 199 11.03 9.93 18.05
CA LYS A 199 10.24 10.89 17.29
C LYS A 199 9.70 10.28 15.98
N MET A 200 10.49 9.47 15.27
CA MET A 200 10.01 8.73 14.10
C MET A 200 8.98 7.64 14.46
N VAL A 201 9.18 6.91 15.56
CA VAL A 201 8.21 5.89 16.04
C VAL A 201 6.86 6.53 16.33
N THR A 202 6.87 7.55 17.19
CA THR A 202 5.66 8.23 17.64
C THR A 202 4.93 8.94 16.50
N THR A 203 5.66 9.57 15.57
CA THR A 203 5.03 10.13 14.37
C THR A 203 4.44 9.05 13.46
N THR A 204 5.07 7.89 13.37
CA THR A 204 4.54 6.73 12.62
C THR A 204 3.32 6.12 13.30
N GLU A 205 3.28 6.05 14.63
CA GLU A 205 2.16 5.50 15.41
C GLU A 205 0.92 6.42 15.41
N MET A 206 1.14 7.74 15.40
CA MET A 206 0.08 8.73 15.17
C MET A 206 -0.45 8.65 13.74
N LEU A 207 0.43 8.39 12.77
CA LEU A 207 0.05 8.19 11.37
C LEU A 207 -0.64 6.84 11.14
N SER A 208 -0.32 5.79 11.91
CA SER A 208 -0.96 4.49 11.77
C SER A 208 -2.38 4.50 12.35
N SER A 209 -2.57 4.95 13.60
CA SER A 209 -3.88 4.88 14.27
C SER A 209 -4.97 5.77 13.63
N LEU A 210 -4.64 7.01 13.25
CA LEU A 210 -5.59 7.94 12.64
C LEU A 210 -5.46 7.99 11.11
N GLY A 211 -4.23 7.89 10.61
CA GLY A 211 -3.94 8.03 9.19
C GLY A 211 -4.34 6.80 8.37
N GLU A 212 -4.19 5.57 8.86
CA GLU A 212 -4.65 4.38 8.13
C GLU A 212 -6.17 4.40 7.94
N LEU A 213 -6.92 4.80 8.98
CA LEU A 213 -8.37 4.96 8.88
C LEU A 213 -8.75 6.03 7.87
N LEU A 214 -8.13 7.22 7.94
CA LEU A 214 -8.42 8.32 7.03
C LEU A 214 -8.04 7.97 5.58
N LEU A 215 -6.91 7.29 5.37
CA LEU A 215 -6.47 6.82 4.06
C LEU A 215 -7.39 5.73 3.50
N ALA A 216 -7.82 4.78 4.33
CA ALA A 216 -8.77 3.74 3.92
C ALA A 216 -10.14 4.33 3.58
N LEU A 217 -10.63 5.29 4.38
CA LEU A 217 -11.87 6.02 4.11
C LEU A 217 -11.76 6.87 2.84
N ALA A 218 -10.65 7.60 2.66
CA ALA A 218 -10.41 8.40 1.47
C ALA A 218 -10.32 7.53 0.21
N GLY A 219 -9.63 6.39 0.28
CA GLY A 219 -9.55 5.40 -0.79
C GLY A 219 -10.92 4.82 -1.13
N LEU A 220 -11.70 4.43 -0.12
CA LEU A 220 -13.07 3.94 -0.31
C LEU A 220 -13.96 5.00 -0.97
N LEU A 221 -13.91 6.25 -0.49
CA LEU A 221 -14.63 7.39 -1.07
C LEU A 221 -14.25 7.62 -2.53
N LEU A 222 -12.95 7.58 -2.85
CA LEU A 222 -12.46 7.76 -4.22
C LEU A 222 -13.00 6.66 -5.15
N VAL A 223 -12.98 5.40 -4.70
CA VAL A 223 -13.49 4.26 -5.46
C VAL A 223 -15.01 4.35 -5.64
N LEU A 224 -15.75 4.71 -4.59
CA LEU A 224 -17.20 4.91 -4.65
C LEU A 224 -17.57 6.05 -5.61
N LEU A 225 -16.89 7.20 -5.51
CA LEU A 225 -17.10 8.36 -6.38
C LEU A 225 -16.74 8.03 -7.82
N GLY A 226 -15.59 7.39 -8.05
CA GLY A 226 -15.15 6.97 -9.38
C GLY A 226 -16.14 6.01 -10.04
N THR A 227 -16.59 5.00 -9.32
CA THR A 227 -17.60 4.04 -9.79
C THR A 227 -18.94 4.73 -10.08
N GLY A 228 -19.35 5.67 -9.21
CA GLY A 228 -20.59 6.42 -9.37
C GLY A 228 -20.57 7.35 -10.58
N LEU A 229 -19.45 8.07 -10.79
CA LEU A 229 -19.24 8.91 -11.97
C LEU A 229 -19.17 8.08 -13.25
N PHE A 230 -18.52 6.92 -13.21
CA PHE A 230 -18.49 5.98 -14.33
C PHE A 230 -19.89 5.51 -14.69
N MET A 231 -20.66 5.01 -13.72
CA MET A 231 -22.03 4.55 -13.94
C MET A 231 -22.94 5.68 -14.43
N LYS A 232 -22.82 6.89 -13.85
CA LYS A 232 -23.57 8.07 -14.31
C LYS A 232 -23.23 8.41 -15.77
N ARG A 233 -21.96 8.40 -16.14
CA ARG A 233 -21.51 8.72 -17.50
C ARG A 233 -21.92 7.65 -18.51
N PHE A 234 -21.92 6.39 -18.11
CA PHE A 234 -22.34 5.25 -18.92
C PHE A 234 -23.86 5.26 -19.18
N LEU A 235 -24.65 5.65 -18.19
CA LEU A 235 -26.12 5.73 -18.29
C LEU A 235 -26.64 7.09 -18.82
N ASP A 236 -25.79 8.12 -18.93
CA ASP A 236 -26.21 9.43 -19.41
C ASP A 236 -26.70 9.31 -20.88
N PRO A 237 -27.91 9.76 -21.22
CA PRO A 237 -28.41 9.77 -22.59
C PRO A 237 -27.51 10.52 -23.58
N ARG A 238 -26.76 11.52 -23.10
CA ARG A 238 -25.76 12.27 -23.89
C ARG A 238 -24.41 11.54 -24.00
N GLY A 239 -24.26 10.42 -23.29
CA GLY A 239 -23.11 9.53 -23.26
C GLY A 239 -23.04 8.50 -24.39
N TRP A 240 -23.88 8.59 -25.43
CA TRP A 240 -23.88 7.68 -26.61
C TRP A 240 -22.51 7.46 -27.29
N LYS A 241 -21.53 8.33 -27.03
CA LYS A 241 -20.14 8.24 -27.51
C LYS A 241 -19.15 7.62 -26.51
N PHE A 242 -19.57 7.34 -25.28
CA PHE A 242 -18.70 6.81 -24.23
C PHE A 242 -18.42 5.32 -24.47
N GLU A 243 -17.14 4.98 -24.69
CA GLU A 243 -16.65 3.61 -24.94
C GLU A 243 -17.38 2.78 -26.01
N ASN A 244 -18.06 3.45 -26.95
CA ASN A 244 -18.82 2.79 -28.02
C ASN A 244 -17.91 2.41 -29.20
N ILE A 245 -16.87 1.61 -28.91
CA ILE A 245 -15.85 1.16 -29.87
C ILE A 245 -16.16 -0.23 -30.43
N TYR A 246 -17.21 -0.90 -29.96
CA TYR A 246 -17.55 -2.27 -30.33
C TYR A 246 -18.66 -2.33 -31.38
N ILE A 247 -18.43 -3.10 -32.44
CA ILE A 247 -19.47 -3.41 -33.42
C ILE A 247 -20.19 -4.68 -32.98
N THR A 248 -21.48 -4.56 -32.65
CA THR A 248 -22.28 -5.69 -32.15
C THR A 248 -22.72 -6.61 -33.29
N ARG A 249 -22.98 -7.90 -32.99
CA ARG A 249 -23.53 -8.84 -33.99
C ARG A 249 -24.88 -8.37 -34.54
N GLN A 250 -25.70 -7.75 -33.70
CA GLN A 250 -27.00 -7.22 -34.12
C GLN A 250 -26.82 -6.11 -35.17
N PHE A 251 -25.81 -5.26 -35.01
CA PHE A 251 -25.48 -4.24 -36.01
C PHE A 251 -24.98 -4.87 -37.32
N VAL A 252 -24.12 -5.89 -37.25
CA VAL A 252 -23.67 -6.62 -38.45
C VAL A 252 -24.84 -7.24 -39.20
N GLN A 253 -25.73 -7.96 -38.50
CA GLN A 253 -26.92 -8.57 -39.09
C GLN A 253 -27.93 -7.54 -39.62
N PHE A 254 -27.99 -6.36 -38.99
CA PHE A 254 -28.77 -5.24 -39.50
C PHE A 254 -28.16 -4.71 -40.79
N ASP A 255 -26.86 -4.43 -40.83
CA ASP A 255 -26.15 -3.92 -42.00
C ASP A 255 -26.21 -4.89 -43.19
N GLU A 256 -26.13 -6.20 -42.95
CA GLU A 256 -26.31 -7.23 -43.97
C GLU A 256 -27.72 -7.22 -44.56
N ARG A 257 -28.77 -7.08 -43.73
CA ARG A 257 -30.15 -6.98 -44.20
C ARG A 257 -30.39 -5.74 -45.04
N GLU A 258 -29.86 -4.59 -44.61
CA GLU A 258 -29.94 -3.35 -45.39
C GLU A 258 -29.20 -3.49 -46.73
N ARG A 259 -28.06 -4.21 -46.75
CA ARG A 259 -27.32 -4.52 -47.98
C ARG A 259 -28.15 -5.33 -48.97
N HIS A 260 -28.87 -6.33 -48.49
CA HIS A 260 -29.78 -7.12 -49.33
C HIS A 260 -30.93 -6.28 -49.91
N GLN A 261 -31.34 -5.23 -49.21
CA GLN A 261 -32.38 -4.29 -49.66
C GLN A 261 -31.82 -3.13 -50.51
N GLN A 262 -30.55 -3.19 -50.92
CA GLN A 262 -29.83 -2.14 -51.67
C GLN A 262 -29.87 -0.76 -50.98
N ARG A 263 -29.92 -0.75 -49.65
CA ARG A 263 -29.83 0.47 -48.85
C ARG A 263 -28.36 0.76 -48.48
N PRO A 264 -28.02 2.01 -48.11
CA PRO A 264 -26.66 2.37 -47.71
C PRO A 264 -26.18 1.52 -46.52
N CYS A 265 -24.97 0.97 -46.63
CA CYS A 265 -24.33 0.16 -45.58
C CYS A 265 -23.09 0.85 -45.00
N VAL A 266 -22.78 0.53 -43.75
CA VAL A 266 -21.62 1.06 -43.02
C VAL A 266 -20.40 0.12 -43.13
N LEU A 267 -20.61 -1.19 -43.30
CA LEU A 267 -19.52 -2.15 -43.51
C LEU A 267 -19.24 -2.34 -45.01
N PRO A 268 -18.00 -2.65 -45.43
CA PRO A 268 -16.81 -2.92 -44.62
C PRO A 268 -16.07 -1.65 -44.17
N LEU A 269 -15.53 -1.67 -42.95
CA LEU A 269 -14.73 -0.57 -42.39
C LEU A 269 -13.45 -0.31 -43.20
N SER A 270 -13.07 0.96 -43.32
CA SER A 270 -11.78 1.38 -43.89
C SER A 270 -10.59 0.94 -43.01
N LYS A 271 -9.37 0.97 -43.58
CA LYS A 271 -8.12 0.66 -42.84
C LYS A 271 -7.93 1.54 -41.59
N LYS A 272 -8.40 2.79 -41.62
CA LYS A 272 -8.31 3.72 -40.47
C LYS A 272 -9.34 3.38 -39.40
N GLU A 273 -10.57 3.09 -39.80
CA GLU A 273 -11.67 2.76 -38.89
C GLU A 273 -11.44 1.42 -38.17
N ARG A 274 -10.84 0.44 -38.83
CA ARG A 274 -10.46 -0.85 -38.21
C ARG A 274 -9.49 -0.72 -37.04
N LYS A 275 -8.74 0.38 -36.93
CA LYS A 275 -7.88 0.65 -35.76
C LYS A 275 -8.66 1.24 -34.57
N LYS A 276 -9.83 1.82 -34.84
CA LYS A 276 -10.66 2.53 -33.86
C LYS A 276 -11.79 1.65 -33.32
N PHE A 277 -12.36 0.80 -34.16
CA PHE A 277 -13.46 -0.09 -33.80
C PHE A 277 -12.96 -1.52 -33.63
N ILE A 278 -13.35 -2.13 -32.52
CA ILE A 278 -13.12 -3.54 -32.25
C ILE A 278 -14.32 -4.31 -32.79
N SER A 279 -14.13 -4.99 -33.93
CA SER A 279 -15.06 -6.02 -34.35
C SER A 279 -14.86 -7.23 -33.43
N GLY A 280 -15.80 -7.50 -32.52
CA GLY A 280 -15.73 -8.66 -31.60
C GLY A 280 -15.77 -10.03 -32.31
N PHE A 281 -15.76 -10.05 -33.65
CA PHE A 281 -15.75 -11.23 -34.50
C PHE A 281 -14.72 -11.06 -35.63
N GLN A 282 -13.43 -11.10 -35.29
CA GLN A 282 -12.42 -11.61 -36.23
C GLN A 282 -12.19 -13.08 -35.88
N SER A 283 -12.41 -13.97 -36.86
CA SER A 283 -12.09 -15.41 -36.84
C SER A 283 -13.06 -16.34 -36.07
N TRP A 284 -14.17 -16.69 -36.72
CA TRP A 284 -14.58 -18.10 -36.85
C TRP A 284 -14.82 -18.33 -38.34
N LYS A 285 -13.76 -18.68 -39.06
CA LYS A 285 -13.84 -19.34 -40.36
C LYS A 285 -13.44 -20.78 -40.14
#